data_AF-A0A9P3EEW2-F1
#
_entry.id   AF-A0A9P3EEW2-F1
#
_cell.length_a   1.000
_cell.length_b   1.000
_cell.length_c   1.000
_cell.angle_alpha   90.00
_cell.angle_beta   90.00
_cell.angle_gamma   90.00
#
_symmetry.space_group_name_H-M   'P 1'
#
loop_
_entity.id
_entity.type
_entity.pdbx_description
1 polymer ?
#
loop_
_entity_poly.entity_id
_entity_poly.type
_entity_poly.pdbx_seq_one_letter_code
_entity_poly.pdbx_strand_id
1 'polypeptide(L)'
;MQPPKKYLVVVGSPDGTHERFSMKDWCRQNPDEAPPLNPNETNSQALRRGFIRMGWVTEETDTQVLILHPGTPKTTVEAIENEDLALDDVDTPDSDRETVFELEWQLRDFIAHNIETLRIDGKALRLYVDSIGRDGVEYPTGVGPIDILALDSDDSFVIFELKRGRVADRAIGQISRYMGWIKKNLAKGRMVKGVIVAKSISSNLRHAVIAVPNVSLFEYQVSFNLNQVLEADETI
;
A
#
# COMPACT_ATOMS: atom_id res chain seq x y z
N MET A 1 -10.05 12.76 3.98
CA MET A 1 -9.50 13.45 2.79
C MET A 1 -8.24 12.72 2.36
N GLN A 2 -8.11 12.35 1.08
CA GLN A 2 -6.81 11.89 0.58
C GLN A 2 -5.83 13.08 0.60
N PRO A 3 -4.55 12.88 0.96
CA PRO A 3 -3.56 13.93 0.87
C PRO A 3 -3.46 14.43 -0.58
N PRO A 4 -3.19 15.74 -0.81
CA PRO A 4 -3.08 16.27 -2.15
C PRO A 4 -1.92 15.60 -2.90
N LYS A 5 -2.22 15.06 -4.09
CA LYS A 5 -1.22 14.41 -4.94
C LYS A 5 -0.15 15.41 -5.38
N LYS A 6 1.12 14.97 -5.39
CA LYS A 6 2.22 15.75 -5.97
C LYS A 6 2.19 15.61 -7.49
N TYR A 7 2.33 16.72 -8.22
CA TYR A 7 2.35 16.71 -9.69
C TYR A 7 3.79 16.93 -10.16
N LEU A 8 4.36 15.94 -10.83
CA LEU A 8 5.77 15.92 -11.22
C LEU A 8 5.91 15.77 -12.73
N VAL A 9 6.75 16.58 -13.35
CA VAL A 9 7.25 16.32 -14.70
C VAL A 9 8.45 15.39 -14.60
N VAL A 10 8.42 14.33 -15.38
CA VAL A 10 9.47 13.31 -15.43
C VAL A 10 10.16 13.38 -16.78
N VAL A 11 11.48 13.54 -16.75
CA VAL A 11 12.33 13.46 -17.93
C VAL A 11 13.18 12.21 -17.78
N GLY A 12 12.93 11.20 -18.62
CA GLY A 12 13.69 9.95 -18.61
C GLY A 12 14.60 9.80 -19.82
N SER A 13 15.78 9.23 -19.59
CA SER A 13 16.77 8.91 -20.61
C SER A 13 16.76 7.42 -20.96
N PRO A 14 17.21 7.03 -22.17
CA PRO A 14 17.28 5.62 -22.57
C PRO A 14 18.23 4.74 -21.73
N ASP A 15 19.16 5.36 -21.00
CA ASP A 15 20.08 4.68 -20.08
C ASP A 15 19.45 4.34 -18.72
N GLY A 16 18.18 4.68 -18.52
CA GLY A 16 17.43 4.42 -17.30
C GLY A 16 17.56 5.51 -16.23
N THR A 17 18.28 6.60 -16.51
CA THR A 17 18.30 7.76 -15.62
C THR A 17 17.02 8.60 -15.78
N HIS A 18 16.53 9.18 -14.69
CA HIS A 18 15.40 10.10 -14.73
C HIS A 18 15.55 11.24 -13.74
N GLU A 19 15.00 12.38 -14.11
CA GLU A 19 14.88 13.56 -13.24
C GLU A 19 13.41 13.90 -13.04
N ARG A 20 13.09 14.40 -11.84
CA ARG A 20 11.73 14.75 -11.42
C ARG A 20 11.67 16.22 -11.04
N PHE A 21 10.72 16.94 -11.63
CA PHE A 21 10.51 18.36 -11.39
C PHE A 21 9.09 18.61 -10.90
N SER A 22 8.90 19.54 -9.96
CA SER A 22 7.55 20.05 -9.67
C SER A 22 6.94 20.60 -10.96
N MET A 23 5.73 20.16 -11.30
CA MET A 23 5.10 20.52 -12.58
C MET A 23 4.99 22.03 -12.76
N LYS A 24 4.71 22.78 -11.68
CA LYS A 24 4.64 24.24 -11.75
C LYS A 24 6.00 24.88 -11.96
N ASP A 25 7.04 24.33 -11.34
CA ASP A 25 8.41 24.82 -11.52
C ASP A 25 8.91 24.53 -12.94
N TRP A 26 8.62 23.33 -13.47
CA TRP A 26 8.87 23.00 -14.87
C TRP A 26 8.19 24.00 -15.82
N CYS A 27 6.90 24.30 -15.63
CA CYS A 27 6.21 25.27 -16.49
C CYS A 27 6.82 26.68 -16.44
N ARG A 28 7.43 27.09 -15.32
CA ARG A 28 8.11 28.39 -15.22
C ARG A 28 9.45 28.40 -15.94
N GLN A 29 10.18 27.28 -15.88
CA GLN A 29 11.52 27.15 -16.44
C GLN A 29 11.49 26.84 -17.95
N ASN A 30 10.45 26.14 -18.41
CA ASN A 30 10.30 25.68 -19.80
C ASN A 30 8.98 26.18 -20.42
N PRO A 31 8.79 27.49 -20.59
CA PRO A 31 7.53 28.05 -21.07
C PRO A 31 7.18 27.59 -22.49
N ASP A 32 8.17 27.30 -23.34
CA ASP A 32 7.97 26.85 -24.72
C ASP A 32 7.46 25.40 -24.82
N GLU A 33 7.67 24.61 -23.77
CA GLU A 33 7.21 23.21 -23.67
C GLU A 33 6.03 23.04 -22.73
N ALA A 34 5.60 24.12 -22.07
CA ALA A 34 4.51 24.13 -21.12
C ALA A 34 3.16 24.43 -21.81
N PRO A 35 2.03 24.03 -21.20
CA PRO A 35 0.72 24.49 -21.63
C PRO A 35 0.64 26.02 -21.58
N PRO A 36 -0.09 26.67 -22.51
CA PRO A 36 -0.25 28.12 -22.56
C PRO A 36 -1.19 28.62 -21.45
N LEU A 37 -0.82 28.36 -20.20
CA LEU A 37 -1.55 28.64 -18.97
C LEU A 37 -0.56 29.19 -17.95
N ASN A 38 -0.94 30.24 -17.21
CA ASN A 38 -0.07 30.81 -16.19
C ASN A 38 0.05 29.84 -14.99
N PRO A 39 1.24 29.29 -14.68
CA PRO A 39 1.40 28.30 -13.61
C PRO A 39 1.18 28.87 -12.19
N ASN A 40 1.27 30.20 -12.02
CA ASN A 40 1.03 30.87 -10.75
C ASN A 40 -0.46 31.05 -10.44
N GLU A 41 -1.30 31.13 -11.47
CA GLU A 41 -2.74 31.37 -11.35
C GLU A 41 -3.58 30.12 -11.63
N THR A 42 -2.99 29.12 -12.30
CA THR A 42 -3.69 27.90 -12.71
C THR A 42 -3.49 26.77 -11.69
N ASN A 43 -4.56 26.00 -11.42
CA ASN A 43 -4.47 24.81 -10.57
C ASN A 43 -3.79 23.63 -11.30
N SER A 44 -3.28 22.67 -10.53
CA SER A 44 -2.51 21.54 -11.07
C SER A 44 -3.32 20.64 -12.01
N GLN A 45 -4.62 20.48 -11.77
CA GLN A 45 -5.48 19.68 -12.64
C GLN A 45 -5.63 20.32 -14.03
N ALA A 46 -5.74 21.64 -14.10
CA ALA A 46 -5.84 22.38 -15.36
C ALA A 46 -4.52 22.36 -16.14
N LEU A 47 -3.38 22.48 -15.46
CA LEU A 47 -2.06 22.30 -16.08
C LEU A 47 -1.88 20.87 -16.62
N ARG A 48 -2.24 19.84 -15.85
CA ARG A 48 -2.23 18.43 -16.30
C ARG A 48 -3.05 18.24 -17.59
N ARG A 49 -4.28 18.77 -17.64
CA ARG A 49 -5.12 18.73 -18.87
C ARG A 49 -4.47 19.47 -20.03
N GLY A 50 -3.71 20.53 -19.76
CA GLY A 50 -2.89 21.22 -20.74
C GLY A 50 -1.87 20.29 -21.38
N PHE A 51 -1.07 19.60 -20.57
CA PHE A 51 -0.06 18.63 -21.04
C PHE A 51 -0.68 17.49 -21.86
N ILE A 52 -1.81 16.93 -21.41
CA ILE A 52 -2.55 15.90 -22.16
C ILE A 52 -2.94 16.42 -23.56
N ARG A 53 -3.41 17.66 -23.67
CA ARG A 53 -3.75 18.27 -24.98
C ARG A 53 -2.54 18.49 -25.88
N MET A 54 -1.35 18.63 -25.30
CA MET A 54 -0.08 18.71 -26.03
C MET A 54 0.48 17.32 -26.39
N GLY A 55 -0.23 16.24 -26.08
CA GLY A 55 0.17 14.87 -26.40
C GLY A 55 1.11 14.22 -25.38
N TRP A 56 1.31 14.84 -24.21
CA TRP A 56 2.12 14.25 -23.16
C TRP A 56 1.35 13.14 -22.44
N VAL A 57 2.07 12.10 -22.04
CA VAL A 57 1.51 10.98 -21.28
C VAL A 57 1.48 11.35 -19.81
N THR A 58 0.40 10.97 -19.11
CA THR A 58 0.32 11.13 -17.66
C THR A 58 -0.02 9.82 -16.99
N GLU A 59 0.70 9.48 -15.94
CA GLU A 59 0.43 8.33 -15.08
C GLU A 59 0.05 8.81 -13.69
N GLU A 60 -0.86 8.11 -13.03
CA GLU A 60 -1.39 8.51 -11.73
C GLU A 60 -1.21 7.39 -10.71
N THR A 61 -0.60 7.72 -9.58
CA THR A 61 -0.48 6.86 -8.41
C THR A 61 -1.34 7.42 -7.27
N ASP A 62 -1.36 6.75 -6.12
CA ASP A 62 -2.12 7.23 -4.96
C ASP A 62 -1.55 8.51 -4.34
N THR A 63 -0.25 8.74 -4.50
CA THR A 63 0.46 9.88 -3.90
C THR A 63 0.91 10.92 -4.91
N GLN A 64 0.94 10.58 -6.21
CA GLN A 64 1.56 11.40 -7.24
C GLN A 64 0.81 11.33 -8.58
N VAL A 65 1.04 12.37 -9.40
CA VAL A 65 0.69 12.43 -10.82
C VAL A 65 1.99 12.69 -11.56
N LEU A 66 2.38 11.77 -12.42
CA LEU A 66 3.59 11.85 -13.26
C LEU A 66 3.20 12.33 -14.65
N ILE A 67 3.87 13.38 -15.13
CA ILE A 67 3.72 13.97 -16.46
C ILE A 67 4.99 13.63 -17.23
N LEU A 68 4.92 12.68 -18.16
CA LEU A 68 6.10 12.16 -18.85
C LEU A 68 6.45 13.07 -20.02
N HIS A 69 7.65 13.62 -20.00
CA HIS A 69 8.20 14.39 -21.12
C HIS A 69 8.28 13.49 -22.37
N PRO A 70 7.96 14.00 -23.58
CA PRO A 70 8.08 13.24 -24.82
C PRO A 70 9.45 12.56 -24.96
N GLY A 71 9.45 11.27 -25.29
CA GLY A 71 10.68 10.47 -25.37
C GLY A 71 11.09 9.77 -24.08
N THR A 72 10.43 10.06 -22.94
CA THR A 72 10.63 9.33 -21.68
C THR A 72 10.22 7.86 -21.86
N PRO A 73 11.11 6.89 -21.59
CA PRO A 73 10.77 5.47 -21.65
C PRO A 73 9.65 5.12 -20.68
N LYS A 74 8.76 4.20 -21.07
CA LYS A 74 7.68 3.73 -20.17
C LYS A 74 8.22 3.03 -18.91
N THR A 75 9.38 2.39 -19.02
CA THR A 75 10.09 1.76 -17.89
C THR A 75 10.51 2.76 -16.82
N THR A 76 10.60 4.06 -17.12
CA THR A 76 10.88 5.11 -16.13
C THR A 76 9.79 5.20 -15.07
N VAL A 77 8.53 4.93 -15.41
CA VAL A 77 7.43 4.90 -14.43
C VAL A 77 7.65 3.79 -13.42
N GLU A 78 7.98 2.58 -13.90
CA GLU A 78 8.27 1.42 -13.04
C GLU A 78 9.50 1.66 -12.15
N ALA A 79 10.55 2.29 -12.71
CA ALA A 79 11.75 2.66 -11.94
C ALA A 79 11.42 3.65 -10.80
N ILE A 80 10.61 4.68 -11.10
CA ILE A 80 10.14 5.66 -10.13
C ILE A 80 9.30 5.01 -9.02
N GLU A 81 8.40 4.11 -9.39
CA GLU A 81 7.59 3.38 -8.42
C GLU A 81 8.46 2.52 -7.50
N ASN A 82 9.46 1.83 -8.06
CA ASN A 82 10.39 1.00 -7.28
C ASN A 82 11.28 1.83 -6.35
N GLU A 83 11.72 3.02 -6.77
CA GLU A 83 12.45 3.97 -5.92
C GLU A 83 11.59 4.47 -4.76
N ASP A 84 10.35 4.88 -5.04
CA ASP A 84 9.43 5.37 -4.02
C ASP A 84 9.10 4.27 -2.99
N LEU A 85 8.94 3.03 -3.47
CA LEU A 85 8.77 1.84 -2.62
C LEU A 85 10.00 1.56 -1.75
N ALA A 86 11.21 1.79 -2.27
CA ALA A 86 12.43 1.64 -1.49
C ALA A 86 12.58 2.74 -0.43
N LEU A 87 12.12 3.96 -0.72
CA LEU A 87 12.18 5.08 0.23
C LEU A 87 11.21 4.89 1.41
N ASP A 88 10.00 4.37 1.16
CA ASP A 88 9.03 4.04 2.21
C ASP A 88 9.58 3.05 3.27
N ASP A 89 10.57 2.22 2.90
CA ASP A 89 11.15 1.17 3.73
C ASP A 89 12.42 1.64 4.50
N VAL A 90 13.03 2.77 4.12
CA VAL A 90 14.37 3.16 4.61
C VAL A 90 14.40 4.55 5.25
N ASP A 91 13.49 5.47 4.91
CA ASP A 91 13.59 6.90 5.26
C ASP A 91 12.41 7.42 6.09
N THR A 92 11.97 6.66 7.10
CA THR A 92 11.13 7.21 8.16
C THR A 92 12.01 7.81 9.26
N PRO A 93 11.88 9.12 9.58
CA PRO A 93 12.49 9.72 10.76
C PRO A 93 12.15 8.90 12.01
N ASP A 94 13.01 8.84 13.03
CA ASP A 94 12.76 7.99 14.21
C ASP A 94 11.42 8.29 14.91
N SER A 95 10.96 9.55 14.89
CA SER A 95 9.62 9.93 15.39
C SER A 95 8.47 9.35 14.55
N ASP A 96 8.66 9.27 13.23
CA ASP A 96 7.69 8.67 12.33
C ASP A 96 7.78 7.15 12.40
N ARG A 97 8.95 6.53 12.64
CA ARG A 97 9.12 5.08 12.85
C ARG A 97 8.33 4.58 14.05
N GLU A 98 8.35 5.31 15.15
CA GLU A 98 7.55 4.97 16.34
C GLU A 98 6.05 5.05 16.02
N THR A 99 5.62 6.12 15.34
CA THR A 99 4.24 6.27 14.84
C THR A 99 3.85 5.23 13.77
N VAL A 100 4.81 4.76 12.96
CA VAL A 100 4.65 3.68 11.96
C VAL A 100 4.35 2.38 12.67
N PHE A 101 5.20 2.04 13.63
CA PHE A 101 5.10 0.83 14.41
C PHE A 101 3.79 0.79 15.21
N GLU A 102 3.42 1.91 15.84
CA GLU A 102 2.15 2.04 16.56
C GLU A 102 0.93 1.79 15.66
N LEU A 103 0.89 2.31 14.43
CA LEU A 103 -0.25 2.11 13.53
C LEU A 103 -0.32 0.68 12.98
N GLU A 104 0.82 0.02 12.71
CA GLU A 104 0.83 -1.38 12.29
C GLU A 104 0.32 -2.29 13.39
N TRP A 105 0.77 -2.07 14.64
CA TRP A 105 0.25 -2.74 15.82
C TRP A 105 -1.25 -2.51 16.00
N GLN A 106 -1.71 -1.27 15.89
CA GLN A 106 -3.14 -0.94 16.01
C GLN A 106 -3.99 -1.61 14.94
N LEU A 107 -3.53 -1.64 13.68
CA LEU A 107 -4.23 -2.31 12.59
C LEU A 107 -4.32 -3.81 12.86
N ARG A 108 -3.21 -4.42 13.27
CA ARG A 108 -3.17 -5.85 13.62
C ARG A 108 -4.14 -6.16 14.74
N ASP A 109 -4.06 -5.43 15.84
CA ASP A 109 -4.92 -5.68 17.00
C ASP A 109 -6.38 -5.47 16.61
N PHE A 110 -6.71 -4.43 15.84
CA PHE A 110 -8.06 -4.22 15.33
C PHE A 110 -8.56 -5.41 14.48
N ILE A 111 -7.75 -5.90 13.54
CA ILE A 111 -8.10 -7.05 12.71
C ILE A 111 -8.25 -8.32 13.56
N ALA A 112 -7.34 -8.56 14.51
CA ALA A 112 -7.36 -9.74 15.37
C ALA A 112 -8.62 -9.76 16.26
N HIS A 113 -8.97 -8.63 16.87
CA HIS A 113 -10.18 -8.48 17.68
C HIS A 113 -11.47 -8.66 16.86
N ASN A 114 -11.44 -8.32 15.57
CA ASN A 114 -12.61 -8.39 14.68
C ASN A 114 -12.50 -9.53 13.65
N ILE A 115 -11.61 -10.51 13.87
CA ILE A 115 -11.29 -11.53 12.88
C ILE A 115 -12.52 -12.30 12.41
N GLU A 116 -13.47 -12.53 13.32
CA GLU A 116 -14.72 -13.25 13.06
C GLU A 116 -15.69 -12.50 12.14
N THR A 117 -15.52 -11.19 11.98
CA THR A 117 -16.30 -10.37 11.04
C THR A 117 -15.75 -10.47 9.61
N LEU A 118 -14.48 -10.84 9.46
CA LEU A 118 -13.82 -10.92 8.17
C LEU A 118 -14.19 -12.21 7.44
N ARG A 119 -14.12 -12.14 6.11
CA ARG A 119 -14.35 -13.27 5.22
C ARG A 119 -13.24 -13.34 4.17
N ILE A 120 -12.60 -14.49 4.05
CA ILE A 120 -11.61 -14.77 3.00
C ILE A 120 -12.16 -15.91 2.15
N ASP A 121 -12.29 -15.69 0.85
CA ASP A 121 -12.97 -16.60 -0.08
C ASP A 121 -14.40 -16.97 0.37
N GLY A 122 -15.10 -16.02 1.00
CA GLY A 122 -16.45 -16.23 1.55
C GLY A 122 -16.51 -17.01 2.86
N LYS A 123 -15.38 -17.41 3.45
CA LYS A 123 -15.34 -18.23 4.67
C LYS A 123 -15.10 -17.40 5.92
N ALA A 124 -15.78 -17.78 7.00
CA ALA A 124 -15.57 -17.19 8.31
C ALA A 124 -14.19 -17.56 8.87
N LEU A 125 -13.64 -16.66 9.68
CA LEU A 125 -12.33 -16.85 10.30
C LEU A 125 -12.46 -16.90 11.82
N ARG A 126 -11.48 -17.53 12.44
CA ARG A 126 -11.20 -17.46 13.88
C ARG A 126 -9.70 -17.39 14.11
N LEU A 127 -9.27 -16.74 15.18
CA LEU A 127 -7.86 -16.76 15.58
C LEU A 127 -7.40 -18.21 15.81
N TYR A 128 -6.19 -18.51 15.36
CA TYR A 128 -5.53 -19.75 15.72
C TYR A 128 -5.18 -19.71 17.20
N VAL A 129 -5.30 -20.86 17.88
CA VAL A 129 -4.80 -21.04 19.24
C VAL A 129 -4.04 -22.36 19.26
N ASP A 130 -2.79 -22.32 19.72
CA ASP A 130 -1.95 -23.51 19.80
C ASP A 130 -2.27 -24.39 21.04
N SER A 131 -1.56 -25.50 21.17
CA SER A 131 -1.79 -26.45 22.27
C SER A 131 -1.45 -25.91 23.67
N ILE A 132 -0.71 -24.80 23.77
CA ILE A 132 -0.38 -24.17 25.06
C ILE A 132 -1.23 -22.92 25.31
N GLY A 133 -2.23 -22.65 24.45
CA GLY A 133 -3.14 -21.52 24.60
C GLY A 133 -2.61 -20.20 24.05
N ARG A 134 -1.50 -20.19 23.28
CA ARG A 134 -1.03 -18.98 22.60
C ARG A 134 -1.93 -18.70 21.41
N ASP A 135 -2.43 -17.48 21.32
CA ASP A 135 -3.22 -17.04 20.17
C ASP A 135 -2.35 -16.76 18.92
N GLY A 136 -3.02 -16.50 17.81
CA GLY A 136 -2.39 -16.30 16.51
C GLY A 136 -1.80 -14.91 16.28
N VAL A 137 -1.83 -14.00 17.25
CA VAL A 137 -1.31 -12.63 17.09
C VAL A 137 0.21 -12.64 17.32
N GLU A 138 0.96 -12.03 16.40
CA GLU A 138 2.44 -12.08 16.40
C GLU A 138 2.98 -13.52 16.54
N TYR A 139 2.31 -14.48 15.90
CA TYR A 139 2.56 -15.90 16.12
C TYR A 139 4.01 -16.25 15.77
N PRO A 140 4.82 -16.72 16.73
CA PRO A 140 6.25 -16.88 16.52
C PRO A 140 6.56 -18.09 15.64
N THR A 141 7.46 -17.90 14.68
CA THR A 141 7.95 -18.98 13.81
C THR A 141 9.47 -18.94 13.68
N GLY A 142 10.05 -19.98 13.09
CA GLY A 142 11.49 -20.03 12.79
C GLY A 142 11.94 -19.10 11.66
N VAL A 143 11.01 -18.36 11.03
CA VAL A 143 11.29 -17.45 9.91
C VAL A 143 10.82 -16.01 10.18
N GLY A 144 10.47 -15.71 11.44
CA GLY A 144 9.90 -14.43 11.88
C GLY A 144 8.49 -14.59 12.48
N PRO A 145 7.98 -13.59 13.21
CA PRO A 145 6.60 -13.59 13.69
C PRO A 145 5.63 -13.38 12.51
N ILE A 146 4.50 -14.09 12.54
CA ILE A 146 3.36 -13.84 11.64
C ILE A 146 2.46 -12.80 12.31
N ASP A 147 2.03 -11.76 11.60
CA ASP A 147 1.19 -10.72 12.21
C ASP A 147 -0.10 -11.31 12.78
N ILE A 148 -0.85 -12.08 11.98
CA ILE A 148 -2.03 -12.81 12.43
C ILE A 148 -2.09 -14.19 11.77
N LEU A 149 -2.19 -15.22 12.59
CA LEU A 149 -2.47 -16.59 12.19
C LEU A 149 -3.91 -16.95 12.56
N ALA A 150 -4.69 -17.35 11.57
CA ALA A 150 -6.10 -17.69 11.72
C ALA A 150 -6.40 -19.05 11.09
N LEU A 151 -7.62 -19.54 11.35
CA LEU A 151 -8.23 -20.67 10.67
C LEU A 151 -9.52 -20.22 9.98
N ASP A 152 -9.74 -20.68 8.76
CA ASP A 152 -11.05 -20.54 8.11
C ASP A 152 -12.05 -21.60 8.59
N SER A 153 -13.30 -21.50 8.15
CA SER A 153 -14.38 -22.43 8.51
C SER A 153 -14.13 -23.88 8.11
N ASP A 154 -13.16 -24.15 7.23
CA ASP A 154 -12.77 -25.48 6.78
C ASP A 154 -11.47 -25.94 7.47
N ASP A 155 -11.07 -25.28 8.55
CA ASP A 155 -9.83 -25.47 9.29
C ASP A 155 -8.55 -25.27 8.44
N SER A 156 -8.64 -24.51 7.35
CA SER A 156 -7.45 -24.10 6.58
C SER A 156 -6.74 -22.96 7.30
N PHE A 157 -5.40 -22.97 7.30
CA PHE A 157 -4.62 -21.87 7.85
C PHE A 157 -4.71 -20.65 6.95
N VAL A 158 -4.89 -19.49 7.58
CA VAL A 158 -4.89 -18.19 6.93
C VAL A 158 -3.85 -17.31 7.64
N ILE A 159 -2.86 -16.87 6.88
CA ILE A 159 -1.72 -16.08 7.36
C ILE A 159 -1.94 -14.65 6.87
N PHE A 160 -2.02 -13.68 7.78
CA PHE A 160 -2.06 -12.27 7.43
C PHE A 160 -0.66 -11.66 7.55
N GLU A 161 -0.29 -10.92 6.52
CA GLU A 161 0.86 -10.01 6.48
C GLU A 161 0.30 -8.61 6.28
N LEU A 162 0.51 -7.73 7.26
CA LEU A 162 -0.04 -6.39 7.31
C LEU A 162 1.05 -5.38 6.97
N LYS A 163 0.69 -4.36 6.19
CA LYS A 163 1.59 -3.28 5.80
C LYS A 163 0.88 -1.94 5.87
N ARG A 164 1.50 -0.96 6.52
CA ARG A 164 0.88 0.37 6.66
C ARG A 164 0.78 1.14 5.34
N GLY A 165 1.76 0.97 4.46
CA GLY A 165 1.99 1.80 3.27
C GLY A 165 1.68 1.09 1.95
N ARG A 166 2.31 1.58 0.88
CA ARG A 166 2.30 0.92 -0.42
C ARG A 166 3.25 -0.29 -0.37
N VAL A 167 2.83 -1.41 -0.95
CA VAL A 167 3.61 -2.66 -0.88
C VAL A 167 4.09 -3.12 -2.25
N ALA A 168 5.36 -3.52 -2.30
CA ALA A 168 6.05 -4.10 -3.45
C ALA A 168 6.19 -5.63 -3.32
N ASP A 169 6.90 -6.24 -4.26
CA ASP A 169 7.08 -7.69 -4.38
C ASP A 169 7.74 -8.36 -3.16
N ARG A 170 8.44 -7.61 -2.29
CA ARG A 170 9.05 -8.15 -1.07
C ARG A 170 8.05 -8.85 -0.14
N ALA A 171 6.79 -8.40 -0.11
CA ALA A 171 5.74 -9.05 0.68
C ALA A 171 5.46 -10.48 0.21
N ILE A 172 5.67 -10.80 -1.06
CA ILE A 172 5.58 -12.17 -1.58
C ILE A 172 6.62 -13.06 -0.93
N GLY A 173 7.87 -12.61 -0.82
CA GLY A 173 8.93 -13.36 -0.17
C GLY A 173 8.65 -13.62 1.31
N GLN A 174 8.07 -12.64 2.00
CA GLN A 174 7.69 -12.78 3.40
C GLN A 174 6.52 -13.76 3.59
N ILE A 175 5.39 -13.54 2.92
CA ILE A 175 4.22 -14.44 3.04
C ILE A 175 4.57 -15.88 2.61
N SER A 176 5.41 -16.04 1.58
CA SER A 176 5.82 -17.37 1.10
C SER A 176 6.65 -18.13 2.15
N ARG A 177 7.54 -17.45 2.89
CA ARG A 177 8.29 -18.05 4.00
C ARG A 177 7.36 -18.52 5.11
N TYR A 178 6.38 -17.70 5.49
CA TYR A 178 5.40 -18.04 6.51
C TYR A 178 4.54 -19.22 6.10
N MET A 179 3.98 -19.19 4.89
CA MET A 179 3.19 -20.30 4.34
C MET A 179 4.00 -21.60 4.31
N GLY A 180 5.26 -21.56 3.88
CA GLY A 180 6.16 -22.71 3.87
C GLY A 180 6.41 -23.26 5.27
N TRP A 181 6.66 -22.39 6.24
CA TRP A 181 6.87 -22.79 7.63
C TRP A 181 5.61 -23.43 8.25
N ILE A 182 4.42 -22.82 8.05
CA ILE A 182 3.15 -23.37 8.56
C ILE A 182 2.84 -24.71 7.89
N LYS A 183 3.03 -24.84 6.57
CA LYS A 183 2.87 -26.11 5.84
C LYS A 183 3.72 -27.22 6.45
N LYS A 184 4.99 -26.92 6.75
CA LYS A 184 5.94 -27.89 7.29
C LYS A 184 5.65 -28.30 8.74
N ASN A 185 5.23 -27.36 9.58
CA ASN A 185 5.21 -27.56 11.04
C ASN A 185 3.81 -27.74 11.65
N LEU A 186 2.77 -27.10 11.11
CA LEU A 186 1.44 -27.02 11.75
C LEU A 186 0.29 -27.51 10.87
N ALA A 187 0.42 -27.42 9.54
CA ALA A 187 -0.67 -27.68 8.61
C ALA A 187 -1.17 -29.13 8.66
N LYS A 188 -0.25 -30.10 8.79
CA LYS A 188 -0.57 -31.54 8.76
C LYS A 188 -1.45 -31.92 7.56
N GLY A 189 -1.13 -31.38 6.38
CA GLY A 189 -1.89 -31.61 5.14
C GLY A 189 -3.08 -30.67 4.92
N ARG A 190 -3.45 -29.82 5.91
CA ARG A 190 -4.46 -28.78 5.73
C ARG A 190 -3.97 -27.70 4.77
N MET A 191 -4.92 -27.03 4.12
CA MET A 191 -4.62 -25.93 3.21
C MET A 191 -4.01 -24.75 3.99
N VAL A 192 -3.10 -24.01 3.34
CA VAL A 192 -2.47 -22.81 3.89
C VAL A 192 -2.59 -21.70 2.86
N LYS A 193 -3.21 -20.60 3.27
CA LYS A 193 -3.48 -19.40 2.48
C LYS A 193 -2.69 -18.22 3.06
N GLY A 194 -2.21 -17.36 2.18
CA GLY A 194 -1.61 -16.08 2.53
C GLY A 194 -2.56 -14.93 2.19
N VAL A 195 -2.58 -13.92 3.04
CA VAL A 195 -3.36 -12.69 2.87
C VAL A 195 -2.41 -11.52 3.10
N ILE A 196 -2.16 -10.73 2.07
CA ILE A 196 -1.41 -9.48 2.22
C ILE A 196 -2.42 -8.34 2.31
N VAL A 197 -2.35 -7.56 3.38
CA VAL A 197 -3.22 -6.40 3.61
C VAL A 197 -2.37 -5.14 3.64
N ALA A 198 -2.69 -4.18 2.78
CA ALA A 198 -1.97 -2.92 2.70
C ALA A 198 -2.90 -1.72 2.55
N LYS A 199 -2.38 -0.49 2.70
CA LYS A 199 -3.18 0.70 2.38
C LYS A 199 -3.34 0.85 0.86
N SER A 200 -2.32 0.45 0.12
CA SER A 200 -2.27 0.47 -1.34
C SER A 200 -1.39 -0.68 -1.84
N ILE A 201 -1.85 -1.33 -2.90
CA ILE A 201 -1.17 -2.46 -3.54
C ILE A 201 -0.68 -2.02 -4.93
N SER A 202 0.63 -2.13 -5.15
CA SER A 202 1.24 -1.80 -6.44
C SER A 202 0.73 -2.69 -7.59
N SER A 203 0.77 -2.16 -8.81
CA SER A 203 0.49 -2.93 -10.04
C SER A 203 1.41 -4.14 -10.16
N ASN A 204 2.71 -3.99 -9.86
CA ASN A 204 3.68 -5.08 -9.89
C ASN A 204 3.30 -6.21 -8.94
N LEU A 205 2.93 -5.89 -7.69
CA LEU A 205 2.47 -6.90 -6.73
C LEU A 205 1.19 -7.61 -7.20
N ARG A 206 0.25 -6.88 -7.84
CA ARG A 206 -0.95 -7.47 -8.45
C ARG A 206 -0.61 -8.46 -9.57
N HIS A 207 0.42 -8.20 -10.37
CA HIS A 207 0.88 -9.15 -11.39
C HIS A 207 1.62 -10.33 -10.75
N ALA A 208 2.51 -10.06 -9.80
CA ALA A 208 3.35 -11.07 -9.19
C ALA A 208 2.53 -12.10 -8.39
N VAL A 209 1.43 -11.69 -7.73
CA VAL A 209 0.57 -12.62 -6.99
C VAL A 209 -0.13 -13.65 -7.89
N ILE A 210 -0.32 -13.36 -9.18
CA ILE A 210 -0.93 -14.32 -10.14
C ILE A 210 -0.08 -15.60 -10.23
N ALA A 211 1.24 -15.47 -10.10
CA ALA A 211 2.17 -16.60 -10.12
C ALA A 211 2.24 -17.35 -8.77
N VAL A 212 1.63 -16.83 -7.71
CA VAL A 212 1.74 -17.36 -6.34
C VAL A 212 0.39 -17.90 -5.87
N PRO A 213 0.17 -19.23 -5.90
CA PRO A 213 -1.13 -19.80 -5.58
C PRO A 213 -1.48 -19.65 -4.09
N ASN A 214 -2.78 -19.49 -3.81
CA ASN A 214 -3.34 -19.33 -2.47
C ASN A 214 -2.84 -18.08 -1.71
N VAL A 215 -2.48 -17.02 -2.44
CA VAL A 215 -2.21 -15.70 -1.86
C VAL A 215 -3.24 -14.71 -2.39
N SER A 216 -3.89 -13.99 -1.49
CA SER A 216 -4.88 -12.96 -1.80
C SER A 216 -4.40 -11.59 -1.32
N LEU A 217 -4.72 -10.55 -2.07
CA LEU A 217 -4.36 -9.16 -1.75
C LEU A 217 -5.61 -8.40 -1.30
N PHE A 218 -5.48 -7.60 -0.25
CA PHE A 218 -6.53 -6.73 0.26
C PHE A 218 -5.99 -5.32 0.52
N GLU A 219 -6.80 -4.33 0.19
CA GLU A 219 -6.54 -2.94 0.57
C GLU A 219 -7.44 -2.57 1.76
N TYR A 220 -6.89 -1.92 2.78
CA TYR A 220 -7.67 -1.40 3.91
C TYR A 220 -7.88 0.11 3.78
N GLN A 221 -8.99 0.60 4.33
CA GLN A 221 -9.29 2.02 4.44
C GLN A 221 -9.71 2.37 5.87
N VAL A 222 -9.15 3.46 6.40
CA VAL A 222 -9.58 4.05 7.67
C VAL A 222 -10.48 5.26 7.38
N SER A 223 -11.64 5.32 8.05
CA SER A 223 -12.56 6.44 7.99
C SER A 223 -12.72 7.04 9.39
N PHE A 224 -12.52 8.35 9.52
CA PHE A 224 -12.64 9.07 10.79
C PHE A 224 -13.66 10.20 10.62
N ASN A 225 -14.64 10.23 11.52
CA ASN A 225 -15.70 11.24 11.53
C ASN A 225 -15.87 11.76 12.96
N LEU A 226 -15.89 13.09 13.12
CA LEU A 226 -16.23 13.75 14.38
C LEU A 226 -17.62 14.36 14.24
N ASN A 227 -18.50 14.02 15.17
CA ASN A 227 -19.81 14.63 15.27
C ASN A 227 -19.81 15.56 16.48
N GLN A 228 -20.16 16.81 16.26
CA GLN A 228 -20.36 17.76 17.35
C GLN A 228 -21.61 17.35 18.14
N VAL A 229 -21.46 17.20 19.45
CA VAL A 229 -22.58 17.02 20.36
C VAL A 229 -22.95 18.39 20.92
N LEU A 230 -24.24 18.73 20.90
CA LEU A 230 -24.73 19.96 21.53
C LEU A 230 -24.71 19.79 23.06
N GLU A 231 -24.40 20.87 23.77
CA GLU A 231 -24.48 20.90 25.24
C GLU A 231 -25.93 20.61 25.67
N ALA A 232 -26.10 19.91 26.80
CA ALA A 232 -27.42 19.66 27.34
C ALA A 232 -28.08 20.99 27.71
N ASP A 233 -29.35 21.19 27.33
CA ASP A 233 -30.11 22.37 27.76
C ASP A 233 -30.12 22.41 29.30
N GLU A 234 -29.64 23.52 29.87
CA GLU A 234 -29.88 23.83 31.27
C GLU A 234 -31.39 23.93 31.47
N THR A 235 -31.97 22.90 32.06
CA THR A 235 -33.36 22.92 32.51
C THR A 235 -33.41 23.89 33.68
N ILE A 236 -33.85 25.13 33.39
CA ILE A 236 -34.19 26.16 34.39
C ILE A 236 -35.44 25.74 35.16
#